data_AF-A0A3R7SLY7-F1
#
_entry.id   AF-A0A3R7SLY7-F1
#
_cell.length_a   1.000
_cell.length_b   1.000
_cell.length_c   1.000
_cell.angle_alpha   90.00
_cell.angle_beta   90.00
_cell.angle_gamma   90.00
#
_symmetry.space_group_name_H-M   'P 1'
#
loop_
_entity.id
_entity.type
_entity.pdbx_description
1 polymer ?
#
loop_
_entity_poly.entity_id
_entity_poly.type
_entity_poly.pdbx_seq_one_letter_code
_entity_poly.pdbx_strand_id
1 'polypeptide(L)'
;MRRFTLAGMDLAWVSANNPTAIAVGTLQGNTLTLDAVLQNLYGTESILKHLAGIDSLHGVTIDGPTIIRNFDGRRACEDELSRVYGSRKAGCHTSNLSRYPHADSVMLGDALAARGFAHLGNQDQRWQSECYPHPALIEIFQLRERHFYKKGRVEQKRQGQKALAKMLMRLESSPVLRLRIPGEFRFVFESAAITALRGKALKHNEDALDAVICLYIAGLYQLGHKARVFGDAVSGYIFVPQGGCLP
;
A
#
# COMPACT_ATOMS: atom_id res chain seq x y z
N MET A 1 13.72 10.74 19.98
CA MET A 1 13.67 9.95 18.73
C MET A 1 12.91 10.75 17.68
N ARG A 2 13.38 10.79 16.43
CA ARG A 2 12.65 11.45 15.33
C ARG A 2 11.30 10.77 15.13
N ARG A 3 10.28 11.57 14.81
CA ARG A 3 8.91 11.16 14.53
C ARG A 3 8.63 11.45 13.06
N PHE A 4 8.03 10.50 12.34
CA PHE A 4 7.64 10.68 10.94
C PHE A 4 6.15 10.40 10.77
N THR A 5 5.43 11.31 10.13
CA THR A 5 4.06 11.07 9.68
C THR A 5 4.11 10.46 8.29
N LEU A 6 3.53 9.27 8.13
CA LEU A 6 3.56 8.48 6.91
C LEU A 6 2.13 8.18 6.44
N ALA A 7 1.97 7.98 5.14
CA ALA A 7 0.71 7.53 4.55
C ALA A 7 0.92 6.31 3.64
N GLY A 8 -0.04 5.40 3.66
CA GLY A 8 -0.14 4.29 2.73
C GLY A 8 -1.49 4.25 2.06
N MET A 9 -1.52 4.01 0.76
CA MET A 9 -2.71 4.18 -0.04
C MET A 9 -2.98 2.99 -0.95
N ASP A 10 -4.19 2.43 -0.83
CA ASP A 10 -4.78 1.55 -1.85
C ASP A 10 -5.47 2.44 -2.89
N LEU A 11 -4.75 2.70 -3.99
CA LEU A 11 -5.19 3.65 -5.01
C LEU A 11 -6.10 2.96 -6.02
N ALA A 12 -7.27 3.54 -6.25
CA ALA A 12 -8.07 3.19 -7.41
C ALA A 12 -7.39 3.68 -8.71
N TRP A 13 -7.04 2.75 -9.61
CA TRP A 13 -6.42 3.09 -10.90
C TRP A 13 -7.35 3.89 -11.83
N VAL A 14 -8.67 3.85 -11.56
CA VAL A 14 -9.69 4.72 -12.16
C VAL A 14 -10.51 5.30 -11.01
N SER A 15 -10.05 6.43 -10.47
CA SER A 15 -10.52 7.00 -9.20
C SER A 15 -11.89 7.68 -9.29
N ALA A 16 -12.37 7.97 -10.50
CA ALA A 16 -13.69 8.56 -10.72
C ALA A 16 -14.83 7.62 -10.28
N ASN A 17 -14.64 6.31 -10.44
CA ASN A 17 -15.69 5.30 -10.23
C ASN A 17 -15.40 4.33 -9.09
N ASN A 18 -14.17 4.31 -8.58
CA ASN A 18 -13.75 3.41 -7.52
C ASN A 18 -13.09 4.21 -6.39
N PRO A 19 -13.42 3.90 -5.13
CA PRO A 19 -12.86 4.61 -4.00
C PRO A 19 -11.40 4.24 -3.78
N THR A 20 -10.65 5.21 -3.28
CA THR A 20 -9.31 5.05 -2.70
C THR A 20 -9.41 5.05 -1.18
N ALA A 21 -8.54 4.28 -0.53
CA ALA A 21 -8.35 4.32 0.92
C ALA A 21 -6.93 4.77 1.27
N ILE A 22 -6.79 5.56 2.33
CA ILE A 22 -5.51 6.07 2.84
C ILE A 22 -5.43 5.76 4.33
N ALA A 23 -4.41 5.01 4.74
CA ALA A 23 -4.05 4.86 6.13
C ALA A 23 -2.92 5.85 6.45
N VAL A 24 -3.07 6.59 7.56
CA VAL A 24 -2.06 7.54 8.06
C VAL A 24 -1.53 7.01 9.37
N GLY A 25 -0.23 7.11 9.59
CA GLY A 25 0.36 6.68 10.84
C GLY A 25 1.64 7.42 11.19
N THR A 26 1.95 7.37 12.47
CA THR A 26 3.14 7.96 13.07
C THR A 26 4.16 6.86 13.33
N LEU A 27 5.35 6.99 12.74
CA LEU A 27 6.52 6.19 13.08
C LEU A 27 7.37 6.90 14.14
N GLN A 28 7.62 6.23 15.27
CA GLN A 28 8.56 6.66 16.30
C GLN A 28 9.40 5.46 16.75
N GLY A 29 10.73 5.56 16.60
CA GLY A 29 11.61 4.40 16.80
C GLY A 29 11.22 3.30 15.81
N ASN A 30 10.90 2.11 16.31
CA ASN A 30 10.40 0.97 15.52
C ASN A 30 8.89 0.73 15.69
N THR A 31 8.13 1.72 16.17
CA THR A 31 6.69 1.58 16.37
C THR A 31 5.96 2.49 15.41
N LEU A 32 5.15 1.90 14.53
CA LEU A 32 4.21 2.57 13.65
C LEU A 32 2.83 2.52 14.28
N THR A 33 2.31 3.67 14.68
CA THR A 33 0.96 3.80 15.24
C THR A 33 0.01 4.28 14.16
N LEU A 34 -1.11 3.56 13.97
CA LEU A 34 -2.17 3.98 13.07
C LEU A 34 -2.91 5.18 13.67
N ASP A 35 -2.97 6.29 12.92
CA ASP A 35 -3.58 7.54 13.36
C ASP A 35 -4.92 7.82 12.65
N ALA A 36 -5.10 7.32 11.42
CA ALA A 36 -6.34 7.45 10.67
C ALA A 36 -6.47 6.40 9.56
N VAL A 37 -7.72 6.08 9.17
CA VAL A 37 -8.05 5.34 7.95
C VAL A 37 -9.14 6.09 7.20
N LEU A 38 -8.74 6.82 6.17
CA LEU A 38 -9.64 7.54 5.26
C LEU A 38 -10.12 6.55 4.19
N GLN A 39 -11.42 6.55 3.90
CA GLN A 39 -12.04 5.67 2.92
C GLN A 39 -12.98 6.48 2.03
N ASN A 40 -13.44 5.87 0.93
CA ASN A 40 -14.40 6.48 0.01
C ASN A 40 -13.90 7.78 -0.64
N LEU A 41 -12.60 7.87 -0.91
CA LEU A 41 -12.02 9.02 -1.62
C LEU A 41 -12.13 8.79 -3.12
N TYR A 42 -12.78 9.72 -3.83
CA TYR A 42 -12.97 9.66 -5.28
C TYR A 42 -12.27 10.83 -5.94
N GLY A 43 -11.60 10.56 -7.07
CA GLY A 43 -10.88 11.57 -7.83
C GLY A 43 -9.55 11.99 -7.19
N THR A 44 -8.57 12.26 -8.06
CA THR A 44 -7.22 12.70 -7.67
C THR A 44 -7.22 14.00 -6.85
N GLU A 45 -8.15 14.93 -7.12
CA GLU A 45 -8.26 16.19 -6.37
C GLU A 45 -8.63 15.94 -4.89
N SER A 46 -9.62 15.08 -4.63
CA SER A 46 -10.00 14.73 -3.26
C SER A 46 -8.86 14.07 -2.51
N ILE A 47 -8.15 13.15 -3.17
CA ILE A 47 -6.98 12.46 -2.62
C ILE A 47 -5.89 13.48 -2.24
N LEU A 48 -5.52 14.37 -3.17
CA LEU A 48 -4.51 15.40 -2.96
C LEU A 48 -4.89 16.37 -1.83
N LYS A 49 -6.16 16.76 -1.74
CA LYS A 49 -6.66 17.62 -0.67
C LYS A 49 -6.48 16.96 0.71
N HIS A 50 -6.81 15.68 0.83
CA HIS A 50 -6.64 14.95 2.08
C HIS A 50 -5.16 14.79 2.44
N LEU A 51 -4.30 14.44 1.47
CA LEU A 51 -2.85 14.34 1.71
C LEU A 51 -2.23 15.68 2.12
N ALA A 52 -2.65 16.78 1.50
CA ALA A 52 -2.19 18.13 1.86
C ALA A 52 -2.65 18.58 3.25
N GLY A 53 -3.77 18.04 3.74
CA GLY A 53 -4.26 18.29 5.10
C GLY A 53 -3.59 17.46 6.19
N ILE A 54 -2.68 16.54 5.85
CA ILE A 54 -1.92 15.77 6.84
C ILE A 54 -0.70 16.58 7.26
N ASP A 55 -0.70 17.01 8.53
CA ASP A 55 0.39 17.78 9.11
C ASP A 55 1.72 17.00 9.07
N SER A 56 2.76 17.68 8.56
CA SER A 56 4.13 17.14 8.49
C SER A 56 4.23 15.79 7.77
N LEU A 57 3.37 15.53 6.78
CA LEU A 57 3.45 14.32 5.95
C LEU A 57 4.83 14.20 5.29
N HIS A 58 5.56 13.16 5.67
CA HIS A 58 6.94 12.92 5.29
C HIS A 58 7.08 11.92 4.14
N GLY A 59 6.32 10.83 4.17
CA GLY A 59 6.45 9.73 3.21
C GLY A 59 5.11 9.14 2.78
N VAL A 60 5.00 8.74 1.51
CA VAL A 60 3.78 8.14 0.96
C VAL A 60 4.11 6.89 0.15
N THR A 61 3.48 5.77 0.47
CA THR A 61 3.48 4.58 -0.41
C THR A 61 2.14 4.44 -1.13
N ILE A 62 2.19 4.06 -2.40
CA ILE A 62 1.05 4.05 -3.33
C ILE A 62 0.94 2.67 -3.97
N ASP A 63 -0.17 1.95 -3.79
CA ASP A 63 -0.49 0.75 -4.58
C ASP A 63 -0.98 1.16 -5.97
N GLY A 64 -0.03 1.47 -6.86
CA GLY A 64 -0.34 1.82 -8.23
C GLY A 64 0.85 2.43 -8.98
N PRO A 65 0.79 2.44 -10.31
CA PRO A 65 1.85 2.95 -11.18
C PRO A 65 1.87 4.48 -11.17
N THR A 66 2.86 5.08 -10.50
CA THR A 66 3.06 6.54 -10.47
C THR A 66 3.86 7.06 -11.67
N ILE A 67 4.56 6.18 -12.37
CA ILE A 67 5.29 6.52 -13.59
C ILE A 67 4.94 5.50 -14.69
N ILE A 68 4.36 5.97 -15.79
CA ILE A 68 4.05 5.17 -16.98
C ILE A 68 4.60 5.88 -18.21
N ARG A 69 5.51 5.23 -18.94
CA ARG A 69 6.15 5.82 -20.14
C ARG A 69 5.96 5.00 -21.41
N ASN A 70 5.67 3.71 -21.27
CA ASN A 70 5.45 2.80 -22.39
C ASN A 70 4.04 2.97 -22.96
N PHE A 71 3.92 2.97 -24.28
CA PHE A 71 2.64 3.06 -24.95
C PHE A 71 1.81 1.78 -24.78
N ASP A 72 2.42 0.62 -25.00
CA ASP A 72 1.83 -0.71 -24.87
C ASP A 72 2.73 -1.66 -24.07
N GLY A 73 2.33 -2.94 -23.97
CA GLY A 73 3.09 -3.93 -23.20
C GLY A 73 3.14 -3.64 -21.70
N ARG A 74 4.06 -4.29 -20.99
CA ARG A 74 4.29 -4.15 -19.55
C ARG A 74 5.48 -3.24 -19.29
N ARG A 75 5.47 -2.51 -18.17
CA ARG A 75 6.65 -1.76 -17.72
C ARG A 75 7.77 -2.74 -17.39
N ALA A 76 9.03 -2.33 -17.58
CA ALA A 76 10.18 -3.17 -17.27
C ALA A 76 10.18 -3.65 -15.81
N CYS A 77 9.80 -2.78 -14.86
CA CYS A 77 9.65 -3.12 -13.44
C CYS A 77 8.57 -4.18 -13.18
N GLU A 78 7.45 -4.14 -13.91
CA GLU A 78 6.35 -5.10 -13.80
C GLU A 78 6.76 -6.48 -14.30
N ASP A 79 7.52 -6.53 -15.39
CA ASP A 79 8.06 -7.77 -15.94
C ASP A 79 9.12 -8.37 -15.02
N GLU A 80 10.05 -7.57 -14.52
CA GLU A 80 11.05 -8.03 -13.56
C GLU A 80 10.40 -8.60 -12.29
N LEU A 81 9.43 -7.89 -11.71
CA LEU A 81 8.68 -8.35 -10.55
C LEU A 81 7.94 -9.66 -10.86
N SER A 82 7.29 -9.74 -12.01
CA SER A 82 6.51 -10.92 -12.40
C SER A 82 7.36 -12.15 -12.65
N ARG A 83 8.62 -12.00 -13.10
CA ARG A 83 9.56 -13.13 -13.17
C ARG A 83 9.87 -13.70 -11.79
N VAL A 84 9.90 -12.86 -10.75
CA VAL A 84 10.22 -13.27 -9.37
C VAL A 84 8.99 -13.81 -8.64
N TYR A 85 7.84 -13.14 -8.76
CA TYR A 85 6.64 -13.43 -7.96
C TYR A 85 5.51 -14.12 -8.74
N GLY A 86 5.68 -14.33 -10.05
CA GLY A 86 4.65 -14.95 -10.90
C GLY A 86 4.29 -16.37 -10.47
N SER A 87 5.28 -17.22 -10.19
CA SER A 87 5.07 -18.59 -9.67
C SER A 87 4.39 -18.60 -8.29
N ARG A 88 4.53 -17.52 -7.52
CA ARG A 88 3.89 -17.27 -6.21
C ARG A 88 2.54 -16.55 -6.35
N LYS A 89 1.98 -16.52 -7.57
CA LYS A 89 0.69 -15.92 -7.92
C LYS A 89 0.59 -14.41 -7.64
N ALA A 90 1.72 -13.71 -7.51
CA ALA A 90 1.81 -12.29 -7.19
C ALA A 90 2.48 -11.46 -8.31
N GLY A 91 2.23 -11.81 -9.57
CA GLY A 91 2.67 -11.01 -10.72
C GLY A 91 1.83 -9.74 -10.92
N CYS A 92 2.45 -8.69 -11.48
CA CYS A 92 1.82 -7.39 -11.69
C CYS A 92 0.70 -7.39 -12.73
N HIS A 93 -0.24 -6.48 -12.56
CA HIS A 93 -1.09 -6.05 -13.67
C HIS A 93 -0.31 -5.13 -14.60
N THR A 94 -0.61 -5.22 -15.90
CA THR A 94 0.01 -4.38 -16.94
C THR A 94 -0.49 -2.94 -16.84
N SER A 95 0.42 -1.98 -16.73
CA SER A 95 0.12 -0.55 -16.93
C SER A 95 0.90 0.01 -18.12
N ASN A 96 0.20 0.79 -18.95
CA ASN A 96 0.73 1.46 -20.14
C ASN A 96 -0.23 2.57 -20.60
N LEU A 97 0.22 3.44 -21.50
CA LEU A 97 -0.55 4.60 -21.93
C LEU A 97 -1.76 4.24 -22.82
N SER A 98 -1.74 3.11 -23.53
CA SER A 98 -2.93 2.67 -24.30
C SER A 98 -4.10 2.24 -23.39
N ARG A 99 -3.80 1.72 -22.18
CA ARG A 99 -4.81 1.35 -21.17
C ARG A 99 -5.16 2.49 -20.24
N TYR A 100 -4.17 3.32 -19.90
CA TYR A 100 -4.28 4.42 -18.94
C TYR A 100 -3.61 5.69 -19.51
N PRO A 101 -4.18 6.34 -20.53
CA PRO A 101 -3.56 7.50 -21.19
C PRO A 101 -3.46 8.73 -20.28
N HIS A 102 -4.35 8.82 -19.29
CA HIS A 102 -4.40 9.87 -18.27
C HIS A 102 -4.51 9.22 -16.89
N ALA A 103 -3.52 8.41 -16.53
CA ALA A 103 -3.54 7.66 -15.27
C ALA A 103 -3.59 8.61 -14.06
N ASP A 104 -4.65 8.48 -13.24
CA ASP A 104 -4.81 9.22 -11.99
C ASP A 104 -3.59 9.03 -11.05
N SER A 105 -3.00 7.85 -11.07
CA SER A 105 -1.81 7.49 -10.31
C SER A 105 -0.56 8.27 -10.74
N VAL A 106 -0.42 8.56 -12.04
CA VAL A 106 0.68 9.38 -12.56
C VAL A 106 0.47 10.85 -12.19
N MET A 107 -0.75 11.37 -12.38
CA MET A 107 -1.11 12.73 -11.96
C MET A 107 -0.87 12.95 -10.46
N LEU A 108 -1.20 11.96 -9.63
CA LEU A 108 -0.95 12.00 -8.19
C LEU A 108 0.56 12.00 -7.89
N GLY A 109 1.33 11.15 -8.57
CA GLY A 109 2.78 11.10 -8.43
C GLY A 109 3.46 12.42 -8.78
N ASP A 110 3.10 13.02 -9.92
CA ASP A 110 3.60 14.32 -10.36
C ASP A 110 3.21 15.43 -9.37
N ALA A 111 1.98 15.42 -8.87
CA ALA A 111 1.51 16.40 -7.90
C ALA A 111 2.20 16.29 -6.53
N LEU A 112 2.61 15.09 -6.12
CA LEU A 112 3.45 14.87 -4.94
C LEU A 112 4.90 15.32 -5.20
N ALA A 113 5.46 15.02 -6.38
CA ALA A 113 6.80 15.45 -6.76
C ALA A 113 6.91 16.99 -6.80
N ALA A 114 5.91 17.67 -7.34
CA ALA A 114 5.82 19.13 -7.34
C ALA A 114 5.75 19.73 -5.91
N ARG A 115 5.34 18.93 -4.91
CA ARG A 115 5.35 19.30 -3.49
C ARG A 115 6.63 18.85 -2.77
N GLY A 116 7.63 18.34 -3.49
CA GLY A 116 8.92 17.94 -2.94
C GLY A 116 8.98 16.50 -2.42
N PHE A 117 8.01 15.63 -2.73
CA PHE A 117 8.13 14.19 -2.46
C PHE A 117 8.88 13.52 -3.60
N ALA A 118 10.16 13.22 -3.38
CA ALA A 118 11.00 12.56 -4.37
C ALA A 118 10.57 11.09 -4.59
N HIS A 119 10.46 10.68 -5.85
CA HIS A 119 10.30 9.26 -6.21
C HIS A 119 11.51 8.47 -5.73
N LEU A 120 11.28 7.40 -4.95
CA LEU A 120 12.34 6.64 -4.28
C LEU A 120 13.32 7.53 -3.50
N GLY A 121 12.80 8.62 -2.91
CA GLY A 121 13.62 9.54 -2.12
C GLY A 121 14.24 8.87 -0.90
N ASN A 122 15.43 9.32 -0.51
CA ASN A 122 16.07 8.90 0.73
C ASN A 122 15.18 9.19 1.95
N GLN A 123 15.38 8.45 3.04
CA GLN A 123 14.56 8.52 4.24
C GLN A 123 14.64 9.85 4.99
N ASP A 124 15.66 10.67 4.72
CA ASP A 124 15.89 11.99 5.33
C ASP A 124 15.19 13.15 4.60
N GLN A 125 14.71 12.91 3.37
CA GLN A 125 13.89 13.83 2.59
C GLN A 125 12.43 13.34 2.54
N ARG A 126 11.53 14.18 2.03
CA ARG A 126 10.17 13.73 1.73
C ARG A 126 10.20 12.81 0.52
N TRP A 127 9.46 11.72 0.59
CA TRP A 127 9.55 10.67 -0.44
C TRP A 127 8.18 10.10 -0.81
N GLN A 128 8.10 9.59 -2.03
CA GLN A 128 6.99 8.76 -2.49
C GLN A 128 7.50 7.46 -3.10
N SER A 129 6.74 6.38 -2.94
CA SER A 129 7.10 5.08 -3.51
C SER A 129 5.89 4.30 -4.01
N GLU A 130 5.97 3.76 -5.23
CA GLU A 130 5.13 2.65 -5.64
C GLU A 130 5.39 1.47 -4.70
N CYS A 131 4.33 0.85 -4.20
CA CYS A 131 4.39 -0.39 -3.45
C CYS A 131 3.44 -1.42 -4.06
N TYR A 132 3.63 -2.70 -3.73
CA TYR A 132 2.73 -3.75 -4.17
C TYR A 132 2.38 -4.70 -3.01
N PRO A 133 1.15 -4.63 -2.45
CA PRO A 133 0.77 -5.38 -1.26
C PRO A 133 0.94 -6.91 -1.37
N HIS A 134 0.67 -7.53 -2.53
CA HIS A 134 0.75 -8.99 -2.65
C HIS A 134 2.17 -9.54 -2.43
N PRO A 135 3.21 -9.08 -3.18
CA PRO A 135 4.60 -9.43 -2.86
C PRO A 135 5.04 -8.99 -1.46
N ALA A 136 4.60 -7.83 -0.98
CA ALA A 136 4.99 -7.37 0.35
C ALA A 136 4.49 -8.31 1.45
N LEU A 137 3.21 -8.73 1.40
CA LEU A 137 2.65 -9.70 2.36
C LEU A 137 3.39 -11.03 2.34
N ILE A 138 3.77 -11.46 1.14
CA ILE A 138 4.55 -12.68 0.93
C ILE A 138 5.88 -12.60 1.70
N GLU A 139 6.60 -11.47 1.61
CA GLU A 139 7.87 -11.31 2.30
C GLU A 139 7.70 -11.06 3.80
N ILE A 140 6.84 -10.10 4.18
CA ILE A 140 6.59 -9.72 5.58
C ILE A 140 6.17 -10.92 6.44
N PHE A 141 5.32 -11.81 5.89
CA PHE A 141 4.79 -12.98 6.59
C PHE A 141 5.41 -14.30 6.14
N GLN A 142 6.44 -14.28 5.29
CA GLN A 142 7.12 -15.47 4.76
C GLN A 142 6.15 -16.50 4.16
N LEU A 143 5.15 -16.01 3.41
CA LEU A 143 4.16 -16.87 2.77
C LEU A 143 4.75 -17.58 1.56
N ARG A 144 4.26 -18.78 1.28
CA ARG A 144 4.66 -19.53 0.06
C ARG A 144 4.22 -18.80 -1.21
N GLU A 145 2.99 -18.29 -1.21
CA GLU A 145 2.36 -17.58 -2.33
C GLU A 145 1.45 -16.46 -1.82
N ARG A 146 0.82 -15.69 -2.72
CA ARG A 146 -0.06 -14.58 -2.35
C ARG A 146 -1.14 -15.03 -1.37
N HIS A 147 -1.49 -14.14 -0.44
CA HIS A 147 -2.67 -14.30 0.39
C HIS A 147 -3.93 -13.93 -0.40
N PHE A 148 -4.96 -14.78 -0.36
CA PHE A 148 -6.21 -14.53 -1.06
C PHE A 148 -7.25 -13.90 -0.12
N TYR A 149 -7.58 -12.63 -0.34
CA TYR A 149 -8.58 -11.91 0.46
C TYR A 149 -9.56 -11.06 -0.37
N LYS A 150 -9.25 -10.81 -1.65
CA LYS A 150 -10.09 -9.99 -2.55
C LYS A 150 -10.81 -10.73 -3.67
N LYS A 151 -10.52 -12.02 -3.88
CA LYS A 151 -11.09 -12.86 -4.95
C LYS A 151 -11.93 -14.00 -4.40
N GLY A 152 -12.89 -14.47 -5.20
CA GLY A 152 -13.76 -15.59 -4.87
C GLY A 152 -15.15 -15.16 -4.38
N ARG A 153 -15.92 -16.15 -3.92
CA ARG A 153 -17.24 -15.96 -3.32
C ARG A 153 -17.13 -15.11 -2.07
N VAL A 154 -18.25 -14.47 -1.71
CA VAL A 154 -18.33 -13.56 -0.56
C VAL A 154 -17.74 -14.16 0.72
N GLU A 155 -18.02 -15.43 1.01
CA GLU A 155 -17.48 -16.09 2.21
C GLU A 155 -15.96 -16.31 2.14
N GLN A 156 -15.43 -16.64 0.95
CA GLN A 156 -13.98 -16.77 0.75
C GLN A 156 -13.27 -15.43 0.99
N LYS A 157 -13.84 -14.33 0.51
CA LYS A 157 -13.32 -12.98 0.76
C LYS A 157 -13.30 -12.65 2.24
N ARG A 158 -14.38 -12.95 2.98
CA ARG A 158 -14.41 -12.75 4.44
C ARG A 158 -13.33 -13.54 5.16
N GLN A 159 -13.22 -14.84 4.87
CA GLN A 159 -12.22 -15.68 5.53
C GLN A 159 -10.80 -15.19 5.21
N GLY A 160 -10.56 -14.77 3.97
CA GLY A 160 -9.31 -14.13 3.58
C GLY A 160 -9.03 -12.84 4.34
N GLN A 161 -10.00 -11.91 4.44
CA GLN A 161 -9.85 -10.66 5.19
C GLN A 161 -9.65 -10.91 6.69
N LYS A 162 -10.36 -11.87 7.30
CA LYS A 162 -10.16 -12.27 8.71
C LYS A 162 -8.74 -12.79 8.95
N ALA A 163 -8.26 -13.67 8.07
CA ALA A 163 -6.91 -14.20 8.15
C ALA A 163 -5.87 -13.09 7.98
N LEU A 164 -6.09 -12.16 7.04
CA LEU A 164 -5.24 -11.00 6.83
C LEU A 164 -5.19 -10.10 8.07
N ALA A 165 -6.35 -9.74 8.61
CA ALA A 165 -6.46 -8.95 9.82
C ALA A 165 -5.71 -9.60 11.00
N LYS A 166 -5.87 -10.92 11.18
CA LYS A 166 -5.11 -11.66 12.20
C LYS A 166 -3.60 -11.60 11.98
N MET A 167 -3.12 -11.68 10.73
CA MET A 167 -1.70 -11.53 10.41
C MET A 167 -1.20 -10.11 10.74
N LEU A 168 -1.94 -9.07 10.35
CA LEU A 168 -1.59 -7.68 10.65
C LEU A 168 -1.56 -7.40 12.16
N MET A 169 -2.52 -7.92 12.93
CA MET A 169 -2.53 -7.78 14.39
C MET A 169 -1.30 -8.42 15.06
N ARG A 170 -0.73 -9.49 14.48
CA ARG A 170 0.52 -10.09 14.99
C ARG A 170 1.74 -9.19 14.82
N LEU A 171 1.68 -8.18 13.94
CA LEU A 171 2.78 -7.23 13.79
C LEU A 171 2.95 -6.31 15.00
N GLU A 172 2.01 -6.28 15.95
CA GLU A 172 2.19 -5.58 17.23
C GLU A 172 3.44 -6.05 18.00
N SER A 173 3.80 -7.33 17.85
CA SER A 173 4.99 -7.94 18.47
C SER A 173 6.18 -8.10 17.52
N SER A 174 6.14 -7.46 16.34
CA SER A 174 7.24 -7.52 15.37
C SER A 174 8.55 -6.99 15.96
N PRO A 175 9.68 -7.73 15.84
CA PRO A 175 11.00 -7.20 16.21
C PRO A 175 11.52 -6.16 15.21
N VAL A 176 11.00 -6.14 13.98
CA VAL A 176 11.41 -5.22 12.91
C VAL A 176 10.66 -3.90 13.01
N LEU A 177 9.33 -3.95 12.94
CA LEU A 177 8.45 -2.79 12.97
C LEU A 177 7.13 -3.15 13.64
N ARG A 178 6.91 -2.64 14.85
CA ARG A 178 5.68 -2.86 15.61
C ARG A 178 4.54 -2.05 15.01
N LEU A 179 3.45 -2.72 14.66
CA LEU A 179 2.21 -2.07 14.24
C LEU A 179 1.28 -1.91 15.44
N ARG A 180 1.07 -0.67 15.90
CA ARG A 180 0.12 -0.35 16.96
C ARG A 180 -1.20 0.13 16.35
N ILE A 181 -2.28 -0.56 16.67
CA ILE A 181 -3.64 -0.23 16.21
C ILE A 181 -4.47 0.21 17.42
N PRO A 182 -4.72 1.53 17.58
CA PRO A 182 -5.64 2.06 18.58
C PRO A 182 -7.05 1.44 18.53
N GLY A 183 -7.76 1.48 19.66
CA GLY A 183 -9.03 0.78 19.85
C GLY A 183 -10.11 1.20 18.86
N GLU A 184 -10.15 2.49 18.52
CA GLU A 184 -11.08 3.10 17.57
C GLU A 184 -10.95 2.55 16.14
N PHE A 185 -9.80 1.95 15.78
CA PHE A 185 -9.58 1.34 14.46
C PHE A 185 -9.71 -0.18 14.46
N ARG A 186 -9.88 -0.82 15.63
CA ARG A 186 -9.91 -2.28 15.74
C ARG A 186 -11.04 -2.94 14.96
N PHE A 187 -12.17 -2.25 14.76
CA PHE A 187 -13.32 -2.78 14.03
C PHE A 187 -12.98 -3.24 12.60
N VAL A 188 -11.98 -2.63 11.95
CA VAL A 188 -11.49 -3.02 10.60
C VAL A 188 -10.85 -4.42 10.59
N PHE A 189 -10.32 -4.83 11.75
CA PHE A 189 -9.56 -6.07 11.94
C PHE A 189 -10.36 -7.17 12.65
N GLU A 190 -11.53 -6.84 13.18
CA GLU A 190 -12.32 -7.77 13.99
C GLU A 190 -13.05 -8.81 13.15
N SER A 191 -12.89 -10.08 13.52
CA SER A 191 -13.52 -11.18 12.79
C SER A 191 -15.06 -11.12 12.83
N ALA A 192 -15.64 -10.66 13.94
CA ALA A 192 -17.09 -10.47 14.05
C ALA A 192 -17.60 -9.39 13.09
N ALA A 193 -16.94 -8.22 13.07
CA ALA A 193 -17.25 -7.13 12.16
C ALA A 193 -17.17 -7.58 10.69
N ILE A 194 -16.06 -8.22 10.28
CA ILE A 194 -15.87 -8.72 8.91
C ILE A 194 -16.95 -9.74 8.52
N THR A 195 -17.43 -10.55 9.48
CA THR A 195 -18.51 -11.52 9.25
C THR A 195 -19.81 -10.86 8.83
N ALA A 196 -20.11 -9.67 9.35
CA ALA A 196 -21.32 -8.91 9.04
C ALA A 196 -21.25 -8.21 7.67
N LEU A 197 -20.06 -7.93 7.13
CA LEU A 197 -19.89 -7.15 5.90
C LEU A 197 -20.41 -7.86 4.64
N ARG A 198 -21.01 -7.08 3.73
CA ARG A 198 -21.58 -7.53 2.45
C ARG A 198 -21.36 -6.45 1.39
N GLY A 199 -21.42 -6.82 0.11
CA GLY A 199 -21.40 -5.87 -1.02
C GLY A 199 -20.27 -4.84 -0.92
N LYS A 200 -20.61 -3.55 -1.07
CA LYS A 200 -19.66 -2.43 -0.97
C LYS A 200 -18.95 -2.37 0.37
N ALA A 201 -19.62 -2.66 1.49
CA ALA A 201 -18.99 -2.61 2.81
C ALA A 201 -17.85 -3.63 2.97
N LEU A 202 -17.97 -4.82 2.35
CA LEU A 202 -16.89 -5.80 2.33
C LEU A 202 -15.71 -5.35 1.46
N LYS A 203 -15.99 -4.63 0.36
CA LYS A 203 -14.96 -4.02 -0.49
C LYS A 203 -14.27 -2.86 0.23
N HIS A 204 -14.99 -1.97 0.91
CA HIS A 204 -14.37 -0.86 1.64
C HIS A 204 -13.45 -1.36 2.78
N ASN A 205 -13.82 -2.45 3.47
CA ASN A 205 -12.92 -3.06 4.45
C ASN A 205 -11.69 -3.72 3.80
N GLU A 206 -11.81 -4.23 2.58
CA GLU A 206 -10.66 -4.67 1.77
C GLU A 206 -9.71 -3.49 1.50
N ASP A 207 -10.24 -2.36 1.04
CA ASP A 207 -9.48 -1.15 0.72
C ASP A 207 -8.78 -0.61 1.98
N ALA A 208 -9.47 -0.62 3.12
CA ALA A 208 -8.91 -0.23 4.40
C ALA A 208 -7.74 -1.13 4.83
N LEU A 209 -7.87 -2.45 4.68
CA LEU A 209 -6.79 -3.39 4.96
C LEU A 209 -5.59 -3.18 4.00
N ASP A 210 -5.86 -2.97 2.70
CA ASP A 210 -4.81 -2.71 1.70
C ASP A 210 -4.07 -1.38 1.98
N ALA A 211 -4.80 -0.34 2.40
CA ALA A 211 -4.18 0.93 2.81
C ALA A 211 -3.28 0.76 4.05
N VAL A 212 -3.69 -0.03 5.05
CA VAL A 212 -2.85 -0.32 6.22
C VAL A 212 -1.62 -1.15 5.85
N ILE A 213 -1.75 -2.09 4.90
CA ILE A 213 -0.57 -2.81 4.37
C ILE A 213 0.39 -1.83 3.72
N CYS A 214 -0.10 -0.92 2.88
CA CYS A 214 0.72 0.13 2.28
C CYS A 214 1.41 0.97 3.36
N LEU A 215 0.69 1.37 4.42
CA LEU A 215 1.26 2.16 5.50
C LEU A 215 2.36 1.38 6.25
N TYR A 216 2.19 0.08 6.43
CA TYR A 216 3.24 -0.75 7.00
C TYR A 216 4.48 -0.83 6.10
N ILE A 217 4.29 -0.94 4.78
CA ILE A 217 5.38 -0.84 3.80
C ILE A 217 6.08 0.53 3.90
N ALA A 218 5.32 1.62 4.10
CA ALA A 218 5.87 2.95 4.30
C ALA A 218 6.77 3.02 5.55
N GLY A 219 6.35 2.39 6.64
CA GLY A 219 7.17 2.27 7.86
C GLY A 219 8.46 1.51 7.61
N LEU A 220 8.42 0.39 6.89
CA LEU A 220 9.61 -0.39 6.53
C LEU A 220 10.56 0.40 5.62
N TYR A 221 10.01 1.14 4.65
CA TYR A 221 10.78 2.04 3.79
C TYR A 221 11.51 3.10 4.61
N GLN A 222 10.79 3.77 5.52
CA GLN A 222 11.33 4.83 6.38
C GLN A 222 12.41 4.33 7.35
N LEU A 223 12.34 3.06 7.77
CA LEU A 223 13.38 2.43 8.59
C LEU A 223 14.62 2.00 7.79
N GLY A 224 14.61 2.15 6.47
CA GLY A 224 15.67 1.62 5.61
C GLY A 224 15.75 0.10 5.65
N HIS A 225 14.61 -0.58 5.86
CA HIS A 225 14.56 -2.03 5.91
C HIS A 225 15.01 -2.64 4.58
N LYS A 226 15.55 -3.86 4.62
CA LYS A 226 15.97 -4.58 3.43
C LYS A 226 14.81 -4.66 2.44
N ALA A 227 15.09 -4.35 1.18
CA ALA A 227 14.08 -4.32 0.14
C ALA A 227 14.68 -4.67 -1.22
N ARG A 228 13.80 -4.97 -2.17
CA ARG A 228 14.11 -5.01 -3.59
C ARG A 228 13.28 -3.94 -4.28
N VAL A 229 13.96 -3.11 -5.08
CA VAL A 229 13.33 -2.20 -6.02
C VAL A 229 13.42 -2.83 -7.40
N PHE A 230 12.30 -2.94 -8.08
CA PHE A 230 12.22 -3.37 -9.47
C PHE A 230 12.11 -2.12 -10.33
N GLY A 231 12.99 -1.93 -11.32
CA GLY A 231 13.06 -0.68 -12.11
C GLY A 231 13.70 0.50 -11.38
N ASP A 232 13.32 1.72 -11.76
CA ASP A 232 13.97 2.96 -11.31
C ASP A 232 13.02 4.18 -11.34
N ALA A 233 13.44 5.28 -10.70
CA ALA A 233 12.64 6.52 -10.60
C ALA A 233 12.48 7.28 -11.93
N VAL A 234 13.11 6.84 -13.02
CA VAL A 234 12.98 7.42 -14.36
C VAL A 234 11.98 6.61 -15.18
N SER A 235 12.15 5.30 -15.31
CA SER A 235 11.34 4.43 -16.15
C SER A 235 10.09 3.88 -15.47
N GLY A 236 10.01 3.97 -14.14
CA GLY A 236 8.98 3.41 -13.29
C GLY A 236 9.54 2.26 -12.44
N TYR A 237 8.99 2.13 -11.24
CA TYR A 237 9.57 1.25 -10.22
C TYR A 237 8.53 0.61 -9.32
N ILE A 238 8.88 -0.47 -8.62
CA ILE A 238 8.03 -1.05 -7.57
C ILE A 238 8.92 -1.43 -6.39
N PHE A 239 8.61 -0.91 -5.20
CA PHE A 239 9.30 -1.27 -3.96
C PHE A 239 8.62 -2.47 -3.29
N VAL A 240 9.40 -3.49 -2.95
CA VAL A 240 8.96 -4.66 -2.19
C VAL A 240 9.91 -4.90 -1.01
N PRO A 241 9.46 -4.79 0.25
CA PRO A 241 10.29 -5.13 1.40
C PRO A 241 10.69 -6.61 1.37
N GLN A 242 11.83 -6.97 1.97
CA GLN A 242 12.38 -8.33 1.94
C GLN A 242 12.67 -8.82 3.36
N GLY A 243 12.25 -10.05 3.66
CA GLY A 243 12.45 -10.67 4.96
C GLY A 243 11.22 -10.65 5.86
N GLY A 244 11.18 -11.59 6.81
CA GLY A 244 10.07 -11.75 7.74
C GLY A 244 10.07 -10.66 8.81
N CYS A 245 8.88 -10.15 9.13
CA CYS A 245 8.67 -9.20 10.22
C CYS A 245 8.08 -9.84 11.47
N LEU A 246 7.78 -11.13 11.45
CA LEU A 246 7.33 -11.86 12.63
C LEU A 246 8.51 -12.66 13.25
N PRO A 247 8.49 -12.90 14.57
CA PRO A 247 9.44 -13.78 15.23
C PRO A 247 9.44 -15.21 14.66
#